data_AF-A0A9D2EG65-F1
#
_entry.id   AF-A0A9D2EG65-F1
#
_cell.length_a   1.000
_cell.length_b   1.000
_cell.length_c   1.000
_cell.angle_alpha   90.00
_cell.angle_beta   90.00
_cell.angle_gamma   90.00
#
_symmetry.space_group_name_H-M   'P 1'
#
loop_
_entity.id
_entity.type
_entity.pdbx_description
1 polymer ?
#
loop_
_entity_poly.entity_id
_entity_poly.type
_entity_poly.pdbx_seq_one_letter_code
_entity_poly.pdbx_strand_id
1 'polypeptide(L)' 'MTASATTPKDEFAKIGTKERLSFGAGDLATNIAWGAMSTYIVFFYTDIIGAAAAAIGTIML' A
#
# COMPACT_ATOMS: atom_id res chain seq x y z
N MET A 1 -34.57 -14.87 -25.18
CA MET A 1 -33.72 -16.01 -24.78
C MET A 1 -32.28 -15.54 -24.90
N THR A 2 -31.50 -15.35 -23.86
CA THR A 2 -31.43 -16.02 -22.56
C THR A 2 -30.93 -15.02 -21.49
N ALA A 3 -31.65 -14.94 -20.38
CA ALA A 3 -31.27 -14.15 -19.21
C ALA A 3 -29.98 -14.73 -18.60
N SER A 4 -28.91 -13.93 -18.55
CA SER A 4 -27.73 -14.25 -17.74
C SER A 4 -28.11 -14.02 -16.28
N ALA A 5 -28.29 -15.11 -15.55
CA ALA A 5 -28.68 -15.10 -14.15
C ALA A 5 -27.69 -14.28 -13.31
N THR A 6 -28.16 -13.18 -12.73
CA THR A 6 -27.48 -12.44 -11.67
C THR A 6 -27.62 -13.25 -10.38
N THR A 7 -26.63 -14.10 -10.09
CA THR A 7 -26.53 -14.81 -8.82
C THR A 7 -26.28 -13.79 -7.70
N PRO A 8 -27.09 -13.77 -6.63
CA PRO A 8 -26.83 -12.92 -5.47
C PRO A 8 -25.52 -13.38 -4.83
N LYS A 9 -24.48 -12.54 -4.86
CA LYS A 9 -23.27 -12.77 -4.07
C LYS A 9 -23.67 -12.57 -2.61
N ASP A 10 -23.59 -13.63 -1.81
CA ASP A 10 -23.82 -13.58 -0.37
C ASP A 10 -23.00 -12.42 0.24
N GLU A 11 -23.70 -11.38 0.67
CA GLU A 11 -23.12 -10.15 1.26
C GLU A 11 -22.32 -10.44 2.53
N PHE A 12 -22.54 -11.62 3.13
CA PHE A 12 -21.85 -12.16 4.30
C PHE A 12 -21.09 -13.46 4.01
N ALA A 13 -20.58 -13.64 2.79
CA ALA A 13 -19.68 -14.75 2.48
C ALA A 13 -18.51 -14.77 3.48
N LYS A 14 -18.38 -15.87 4.22
CA LYS A 14 -17.41 -16.02 5.31
C LYS A 14 -16.00 -15.91 4.71
N ILE A 15 -15.35 -14.77 4.93
CA ILE A 15 -14.04 -14.45 4.34
C ILE A 15 -13.05 -15.55 4.70
N GLY A 16 -12.46 -16.17 3.67
CA GLY A 16 -11.49 -17.24 3.87
C GLY A 16 -10.26 -16.71 4.62
N THR A 17 -9.66 -17.53 5.47
CA THR A 17 -8.41 -17.20 6.17
C THR A 17 -7.29 -16.81 5.20
N LYS A 18 -7.32 -17.32 3.95
CA LYS A 18 -6.41 -16.91 2.88
C LYS A 18 -6.65 -15.46 2.44
N GLU A 19 -7.89 -15.06 2.15
CA GLU A 19 -8.22 -13.69 1.76
C GLU A 19 -7.85 -12.69 2.86
N ARG A 20 -8.15 -13.04 4.12
CA ARG A 20 -7.76 -12.21 5.27
C ARG A 20 -6.24 -12.08 5.41
N LEU A 21 -5.48 -13.15 5.17
CA LEU A 21 -4.02 -13.13 5.22
C LEU A 21 -3.43 -12.32 4.06
N SER A 22 -3.94 -12.49 2.84
CA SER A 22 -3.47 -11.71 1.69
C SER A 22 -3.84 -10.24 1.79
N PHE A 23 -4.99 -9.90 2.38
CA PHE A 23 -5.36 -8.52 2.68
C PHE A 23 -4.36 -7.90 3.67
N GLY A 24 -4.14 -8.54 4.82
CA GLY A 24 -3.16 -8.06 5.80
C GLY A 24 -1.72 -8.05 5.29
N ALA A 25 -1.33 -9.01 4.45
CA ALA A 25 -0.01 -9.03 3.81
C ALA A 25 0.14 -7.89 2.80
N GLY A 26 -0.92 -7.54 2.07
CA GLY A 26 -0.95 -6.38 1.17
C GLY A 26 -0.82 -5.06 1.93
N ASP A 27 -1.54 -4.91 3.05
CA ASP A 27 -1.43 -3.73 3.92
C ASP A 27 -0.02 -3.59 4.51
N LEU A 28 0.56 -4.69 4.98
CA LEU A 28 1.92 -4.71 5.50
C LEU A 28 2.95 -4.37 4.39
N ALA A 29 2.83 -5.00 3.22
CA ALA A 29 3.73 -4.75 2.10
C ALA A 29 3.68 -3.28 1.66
N THR A 30 2.48 -2.68 1.62
CA THR A 30 2.31 -1.27 1.27
C THR A 30 2.97 -0.35 2.30
N ASN A 31 2.81 -0.63 3.60
CA ASN A 31 3.46 0.15 4.65
C ASN A 31 4.99 0.04 4.63
N ILE A 32 5.52 -1.17 4.40
CA ILE A 32 6.98 -1.38 4.27
C ILE A 32 7.52 -0.66 3.03
N ALA A 33 6.84 -0.79 1.89
CA ALA A 33 7.22 -0.13 0.64
C ALA A 33 7.20 1.40 0.81
N TRP A 34 6.17 1.95 1.46
CA TRP A 34 6.08 3.37 1.78
C TRP A 34 7.28 3.83 2.62
N GLY A 35 7.57 3.14 3.74
CA GLY A 35 8.70 3.49 4.60
C GLY A 35 10.07 3.38 3.90
N ALA A 36 10.25 2.35 3.07
CA ALA A 36 11.46 2.18 2.27
C ALA A 36 11.63 3.28 1.22
N MET A 37 10.54 3.66 0.52
CA MET A 37 10.55 4.77 -0.43
C MET A 37 10.83 6.11 0.26
N SER A 38 10.15 6.42 1.37
CA SER A 38 10.39 7.66 2.12
C SER A 38 11.84 7.78 2.56
N THR A 39 12.43 6.69 3.08
CA THR A 39 13.84 6.66 3.50
C THR A 39 14.78 6.84 2.30
N TYR A 40 14.50 6.17 1.18
CA TYR A 40 15.28 6.29 -0.04
C TYR A 40 15.27 7.72 -0.60
N ILE A 41 14.10 8.38 -0.61
CA ILE A 41 14.00 9.74 -1.14
C ILE A 41 14.77 10.73 -0.26
N VAL A 42 14.67 10.62 1.06
CA VAL A 42 15.46 11.43 1.99
C VAL A 42 16.96 11.21 1.77
N PHE A 43 17.41 9.95 1.67
CA PHE A 43 18.80 9.62 1.40
C PHE A 43 19.28 10.18 0.06
N PHE A 44 18.55 9.96 -1.03
CA PHE A 44 18.91 10.43 -2.36
C PHE A 44 19.13 11.94 -2.39
N TYR A 45 18.18 12.70 -1.86
CA TYR A 45 18.30 14.15 -1.93
C TYR A 45 19.29 14.74 -0.91
N THR A 46 19.50 14.11 0.25
CA THR A 46 20.45 14.60 1.25
C THR A 46 21.89 14.25 0.87
N ASP A 47 22.15 13.01 0.43
CA ASP A 47 23.50 12.49 0.18
C ASP A 47 23.99 12.65 -1.27
N ILE A 48 23.10 12.63 -2.27
CA ILE A 48 23.51 12.84 -3.69
C ILE A 48 23.41 14.32 -4.09
N ILE A 49 22.31 14.98 -3.72
CA ILE A 49 22.02 16.36 -4.15
C ILE A 49 22.54 17.37 -3.12
N GLY A 50 22.79 16.96 -1.87
CA GLY A 50 23.25 17.87 -0.81
C GLY A 50 22.15 18.80 -0.30
N ALA A 51 20.88 18.46 -0.53
CA ALA A 51 19.74 19.25 -0.07
C ALA A 51 19.57 19.11 1.46
N ALA A 52 19.14 20.18 2.13
CA ALA A 52 18.95 20.17 3.57
C ALA A 52 17.87 19.15 3.96
N ALA A 53 18.23 18.17 4.81
CA ALA A 53 17.33 17.13 5.30
C ALA A 53 16.01 17.68 5.89
N ALA A 54 16.07 18.88 6.49
CA ALA A 54 14.91 19.58 7.03
C ALA A 54 13.85 19.95 5.96
N ALA A 55 14.28 20.35 4.76
CA ALA A 55 13.36 20.72 3.68
C ALA A 55 12.66 19.51 3.06
N ILE A 56 13.29 18.33 3.14
CA ILE A 56 12.73 17.10 2.58
C ILE A 56 11.85 16.39 3.58
N GLY A 57 12.20 16.50 4.87
CA GLY A 57 11.30 16.20 5.96
C GLY A 57 9.97 16.95 5.86
N THR A 58 9.95 18.20 5.35
CA THR A 58 8.69 18.94 5.12
C THR A 58 7.90 18.51 3.88
N ILE A 59 8.53 17.89 2.88
CA ILE A 59 7.85 17.39 1.66
C ILE A 59 7.24 16.00 1.90
N MET A 60 7.87 15.21 2.78
CA MET A 60 7.43 13.86 3.16
C MET A 60 6.41 13.85 4.29
N LEU A 61 6.07 15.01 4.85
CA LEU A 61 5.13 15.18 5.96
C LEU A 61 3.67 15.20 5.49
#